data_AF-E3USI2-F1
#
_entry.id   AF-E3USI2-F1
#
_cell.length_a   1.000
_cell.length_b   1.000
_cell.length_c   1.000
_cell.angle_alpha   90.00
_cell.angle_beta   90.00
_cell.angle_gamma   90.00
#
_symmetry.space_group_name_H-M   'P 1'
#
loop_
_entity.id
_entity.type
_entity.pdbx_description
1 polymer ?
#
loop_
_entity_poly.entity_id
_entity_poly.type
_entity_poly.pdbx_seq_one_letter_code
_entity_poly.pdbx_strand_id
1 'polypeptide(L)'
;MDETYIKIKGKWHYLYRAIDADGLTLDIWLRKKRDTQAAYAFLKRLVKQFDEPKVVVTDKAPSITSAFKKLKEYGGFYQGTEHRTIKYLNNLIEQDHRPVKRRNKFYRSLRTASTTIKGMEAIRGLYKKTRKEGTLFGFSVCTEIKVLLGIPA
;
A
#
# COMPACT_ATOMS: atom_id res chain seq x y z
N MET A 1 -0.51 0.96 7.47
CA MET A 1 -0.30 -0.29 6.72
C MET A 1 -1.41 -1.25 7.05
N ASP A 2 -1.93 -1.96 6.06
CA ASP A 2 -2.99 -2.95 6.26
C ASP A 2 -2.84 -4.12 5.28
N GLU A 3 -3.49 -5.23 5.61
CA GLU A 3 -3.56 -6.42 4.79
C GLU A 3 -5.02 -6.67 4.38
N THR A 4 -5.24 -6.98 3.10
CA THR A 4 -6.58 -7.32 2.63
C THR A 4 -6.58 -8.49 1.68
N TYR A 5 -7.71 -9.21 1.63
CA TYR A 5 -7.87 -10.31 0.71
C TYR A 5 -8.34 -9.79 -0.67
N ILE A 6 -7.82 -10.41 -1.73
CA ILE A 6 -8.29 -10.22 -3.11
C ILE A 6 -8.48 -11.58 -3.78
N LYS A 7 -9.48 -11.69 -4.65
CA LYS A 7 -9.81 -12.94 -5.36
C LYS A 7 -9.15 -12.94 -6.74
N ILE A 8 -8.36 -13.97 -7.04
CA ILE A 8 -7.64 -14.16 -8.31
C ILE A 8 -7.99 -15.54 -8.83
N LYS A 9 -8.62 -15.63 -10.00
CA LYS A 9 -9.10 -16.89 -10.60
C LYS A 9 -9.81 -17.81 -9.59
N GLY A 10 -10.72 -17.24 -8.80
CA GLY A 10 -11.48 -17.98 -7.79
C GLY A 10 -10.79 -18.20 -6.44
N LYS A 11 -9.47 -17.98 -6.33
CA LYS A 11 -8.68 -18.23 -5.10
C LYS A 11 -8.36 -16.93 -4.36
N TRP A 12 -8.48 -16.96 -3.04
CA TRP A 12 -8.11 -15.84 -2.17
C TRP A 12 -6.59 -15.69 -2.07
N HIS A 13 -6.14 -14.44 -2.15
CA HIS A 13 -4.75 -14.02 -2.01
C HIS A 13 -4.69 -12.80 -1.09
N TYR A 14 -3.52 -12.52 -0.53
CA TYR A 14 -3.33 -11.45 0.45
C TYR A 14 -2.53 -10.30 -0.16
N LEU A 15 -3.09 -9.11 -0.10
CA LEU A 15 -2.47 -7.87 -0.55
C LEU A 15 -2.09 -7.04 0.68
N TYR A 16 -0.80 -6.89 0.90
CA TYR A 16 -0.24 -5.94 1.85
C TYR A 16 -0.15 -4.58 1.17
N ARG A 17 -0.55 -3.53 1.88
CA ARG A 17 -0.50 -2.15 1.41
C ARG A 17 0.02 -1.24 2.51
N ALA A 18 0.83 -0.27 2.13
CA ALA A 18 1.20 0.85 2.97
C ALA A 18 0.87 2.16 2.25
N ILE A 19 0.35 3.10 3.02
CA ILE A 19 0.11 4.47 2.60
C ILE A 19 0.78 5.40 3.60
N ASP A 20 1.13 6.61 3.17
CA ASP A 20 1.56 7.68 4.05
C ASP A 20 0.36 8.39 4.72
N ALA A 21 0.64 9.39 5.55
CA ALA A 21 -0.38 10.22 6.21
C ALA A 21 -1.28 10.97 5.20
N ASP A 22 -0.75 11.20 4.02
CA ASP A 22 -1.37 11.89 2.90
C ASP A 22 -2.27 10.97 2.06
N GLY A 23 -2.29 9.67 2.35
CA GLY A 23 -3.03 8.67 1.61
C GLY A 23 -2.41 8.29 0.26
N LEU A 24 -1.15 8.63 0.01
CA LEU A 24 -0.40 8.14 -1.14
C LEU A 24 0.15 6.76 -0.83
N THR A 25 0.10 5.88 -1.83
CA THR A 25 0.60 4.51 -1.69
C THR A 25 2.12 4.52 -1.65
N LEU A 26 2.69 4.09 -0.52
CA LEU A 26 4.13 3.88 -0.37
C LEU A 26 4.55 2.59 -1.07
N ASP A 27 3.81 1.51 -0.83
CA ASP A 27 4.14 0.20 -1.39
C ASP A 27 2.95 -0.77 -1.34
N ILE A 28 3.00 -1.78 -2.20
CA ILE A 28 2.07 -2.90 -2.24
C ILE A 28 2.79 -4.23 -2.44
N TRP A 29 2.26 -5.29 -1.84
CA TRP A 29 2.80 -6.63 -2.02
C TRP A 29 1.72 -7.71 -2.01
N LEU A 30 1.64 -8.45 -3.12
CA LEU A 30 0.69 -9.54 -3.29
C LEU A 30 1.33 -10.89 -2.94
N ARG A 31 0.69 -11.66 -2.06
CA ARG A 31 1.13 -12.95 -1.52
C ARG A 31 0.03 -14.00 -1.60
N LYS A 32 0.44 -15.28 -1.65
CA LYS A 32 -0.48 -16.43 -1.65
C LYS A 32 -1.02 -16.75 -0.25
N LYS A 33 -0.21 -16.54 0.78
CA LYS A 33 -0.54 -16.86 2.17
C LYS A 33 -0.43 -15.60 3.03
N ARG A 34 -1.22 -15.59 4.10
CA ARG A 34 -1.08 -14.66 5.22
C ARG A 34 -0.10 -15.29 6.17
N ASP A 35 1.06 -14.68 6.30
CA ASP A 35 2.10 -15.17 7.20
C ASP A 35 2.84 -14.00 7.85
N THR A 36 3.27 -14.21 9.09
CA THR A 36 4.04 -13.22 9.87
C THR A 36 5.34 -12.86 9.16
N GLN A 37 5.91 -13.78 8.38
CA GLN A 37 7.16 -13.56 7.64
C GLN A 37 6.98 -12.54 6.50
N ALA A 38 5.84 -12.54 5.82
CA ALA A 38 5.49 -11.59 4.78
C ALA A 38 5.24 -10.22 5.38
N ALA A 39 4.50 -10.13 6.49
CA ALA A 39 4.33 -8.88 7.23
C ALA A 39 5.69 -8.32 7.69
N TYR A 40 6.58 -9.17 8.22
CA TYR A 40 7.94 -8.80 8.62
C TYR A 40 8.76 -8.27 7.44
N ALA A 41 8.79 -9.01 6.34
CA ALA A 41 9.54 -8.61 5.15
C ALA A 41 8.97 -7.33 4.52
N PHE A 42 7.65 -7.12 4.58
CA PHE A 42 7.01 -5.91 4.06
C PHE A 42 7.36 -4.69 4.90
N LEU A 43 7.22 -4.78 6.23
CA LEU A 43 7.63 -3.72 7.15
C LEU A 43 9.13 -3.42 7.06
N LYS A 44 9.98 -4.46 6.94
CA LYS A 44 11.42 -4.28 6.74
C LYS A 44 11.74 -3.58 5.43
N ARG A 45 11.02 -3.90 4.35
CA ARG A 45 11.18 -3.24 3.06
C ARG A 45 10.81 -1.77 3.12
N LEU A 46 9.71 -1.43 3.82
CA LEU A 46 9.26 -0.04 3.98
C LEU A 46 10.28 0.82 4.70
N VAL A 47 10.76 0.40 5.88
CA VAL A 47 11.74 1.17 6.66
C VAL A 47 13.07 1.33 5.94
N LYS A 48 13.48 0.35 5.13
CA LYS A 48 14.69 0.45 4.31
C LYS A 48 14.57 1.44 3.16
N GLN A 49 13.34 1.71 2.69
CA GLN A 49 13.09 2.56 1.54
C GLN A 49 12.71 3.99 1.92
N PHE A 50 12.01 4.17 3.04
CA PHE A 50 11.40 5.44 3.45
C PHE A 50 11.86 5.90 4.84
N ASP A 51 12.89 5.27 5.38
CA ASP A 51 13.36 5.44 6.76
C ASP A 51 12.31 5.09 7.82
N GLU A 52 12.69 5.27 9.08
CA GLU A 52 11.83 4.93 10.22
C GLU A 52 10.72 5.99 10.41
N PRO A 53 9.43 5.60 10.36
CA PRO A 53 8.33 6.53 10.60
C PRO A 53 8.18 6.83 12.10
N LYS A 54 7.66 8.01 12.44
CA LYS A 54 7.31 8.33 13.84
C LYS A 54 6.17 7.47 14.37
N VAL A 55 5.18 7.18 13.53
CA VAL A 55 3.98 6.42 13.89
C VAL A 55 3.65 5.41 12.80
N VAL A 56 3.38 4.17 13.19
CA VAL A 56 2.83 3.13 12.34
C VAL A 56 1.43 2.79 12.79
N VAL A 57 0.46 2.93 11.88
CA VAL A 57 -0.92 2.53 12.10
C VAL A 57 -1.19 1.22 11.37
N THR A 58 -1.72 0.22 12.08
CA THR A 58 -2.17 -1.04 11.47
C THR A 58 -3.48 -1.53 12.09
N ASP A 59 -4.13 -2.49 11.44
CA ASP A 59 -5.18 -3.27 12.10
C ASP A 59 -4.59 -4.14 13.24
N LYS A 60 -5.47 -4.69 14.10
CA LYS A 60 -5.17 -5.60 15.21
C LYS A 60 -4.79 -7.02 14.78
N ALA A 61 -4.31 -7.19 13.55
CA ALA A 61 -3.92 -8.48 13.01
C ALA A 61 -2.71 -9.08 13.78
N PRO A 62 -2.81 -10.29 14.35
CA PRO A 62 -1.71 -10.90 15.10
C PRO A 62 -0.42 -11.06 14.31
N SER A 63 -0.51 -11.33 13.01
CA SER A 63 0.64 -11.44 12.10
C SER A 63 1.43 -10.13 12.00
N ILE A 64 0.74 -8.99 11.90
CA ILE A 64 1.36 -7.67 11.78
C ILE A 64 1.97 -7.26 13.11
N THR A 65 1.25 -7.43 14.21
CA THR A 65 1.76 -7.13 15.56
C THR A 65 2.99 -7.98 15.89
N SER A 66 2.96 -9.28 15.59
CA SER A 66 4.12 -10.16 15.80
C SER A 66 5.31 -9.76 14.93
N ALA A 67 5.07 -9.40 13.66
CA ALA A 67 6.13 -8.92 12.76
C ALA A 67 6.77 -7.62 13.24
N PHE A 68 5.96 -6.65 13.69
CA PHE A 68 6.42 -5.38 14.21
C PHE A 68 7.28 -5.57 15.46
N LYS A 69 6.81 -6.36 16.44
CA LYS A 69 7.59 -6.70 17.64
C LYS A 69 8.93 -7.35 17.30
N LYS A 70 8.95 -8.32 16.38
CA LYS A 70 10.20 -8.96 15.93
C LYS A 70 11.17 -7.99 15.28
N LEU A 71 10.68 -7.01 14.52
CA LEU A 71 11.53 -5.98 13.91
C LEU A 71 12.13 -5.04 14.97
N LYS A 72 11.35 -4.72 16.00
CA LYS A 72 11.78 -3.91 17.12
C LYS A 72 12.79 -4.63 18.02
N GLU A 73 12.54 -5.88 18.36
CA GLU A 73 13.40 -6.65 19.29
C GLU A 73 14.68 -7.15 18.62
N TYR A 74 14.59 -7.76 17.44
CA TYR A 74 15.72 -8.44 16.80
C TYR A 74 16.20 -7.78 15.51
N GLY A 75 15.36 -6.95 14.89
CA GLY A 75 15.65 -6.34 13.60
C GLY A 75 16.43 -5.04 13.69
N GLY A 76 16.48 -4.38 14.86
CA GLY A 76 17.06 -3.04 15.02
C GLY A 76 16.26 -1.93 14.31
N PHE A 77 15.02 -2.20 13.90
CA PHE A 77 14.15 -1.22 13.23
C PHE A 77 13.02 -0.80 14.16
N TYR A 78 12.37 0.34 13.90
CA TYR A 78 11.17 0.78 14.64
C TYR A 78 11.42 1.02 16.15
N GLN A 79 12.63 1.48 16.50
CA GLN A 79 13.02 1.75 17.90
C GLN A 79 12.26 2.95 18.49
N GLY A 80 12.18 4.04 17.73
CA GLY A 80 11.48 5.28 18.08
C GLY A 80 10.06 5.35 17.55
N THR A 81 9.60 4.30 16.85
CA THR A 81 8.26 4.26 16.26
C THR A 81 7.18 3.90 17.27
N GLU A 82 6.12 4.70 17.31
CA GLU A 82 4.88 4.36 18.02
C GLU A 82 3.98 3.47 17.14
N HIS A 83 3.55 2.32 17.67
CA HIS A 83 2.60 1.43 16.98
C HIS A 83 1.18 1.64 17.50
N ARG A 84 0.29 2.10 16.62
CA ARG A 84 -1.13 2.35 16.92
C ARG A 84 -2.03 1.34 16.21
N THR A 85 -3.00 0.80 16.93
CA THR A 85 -4.00 -0.17 16.41
C THR A 85 -5.43 0.35 16.54
N ILE A 86 -5.61 1.64 16.22
CA ILE A 86 -6.88 2.33 16.40
C ILE A 86 -7.71 2.25 15.11
N LYS A 87 -8.94 1.72 15.22
CA LYS A 87 -9.84 1.44 14.09
C LYS A 87 -10.00 2.65 13.15
N TYR A 88 -10.29 3.84 13.68
CA TYR A 88 -10.57 5.01 12.85
C TYR A 88 -9.34 5.53 12.07
N LEU A 89 -8.12 5.30 12.58
CA LEU A 89 -6.90 5.67 11.88
C LEU A 89 -6.63 4.76 10.67
N ASN A 90 -7.21 3.56 10.66
CA ASN A 90 -7.09 2.60 9.56
C ASN A 90 -8.13 2.84 8.44
N ASN A 91 -9.14 3.69 8.67
CA ASN A 91 -10.21 3.94 7.71
C ASN A 91 -9.69 4.39 6.33
N LEU A 92 -8.63 5.20 6.30
CA LEU A 92 -8.08 5.72 5.04
C LEU A 92 -7.57 4.59 4.14
N ILE A 93 -6.80 3.65 4.71
CA ILE A 93 -6.27 2.51 3.96
C ILE A 93 -7.36 1.49 3.61
N GLU A 94 -8.34 1.30 4.49
CA GLU A 94 -9.49 0.44 4.23
C GLU A 94 -10.35 0.95 3.05
N GLN A 95 -10.58 2.25 2.97
CA GLN A 95 -11.25 2.86 1.80
C GLN A 95 -10.43 2.65 0.53
N ASP A 96 -9.12 2.78 0.65
CA ASP A 96 -8.18 2.62 -0.46
C ASP A 96 -8.16 1.20 -1.05
N HIS A 97 -8.57 0.18 -0.29
CA HIS A 97 -8.72 -1.19 -0.77
C HIS A 97 -9.89 -1.40 -1.74
N ARG A 98 -10.91 -0.53 -1.72
CA ARG A 98 -12.16 -0.75 -2.47
C ARG A 98 -11.96 -0.90 -3.99
N PRO A 99 -11.19 -0.03 -4.69
CA PRO A 99 -11.04 -0.14 -6.14
C PRO A 99 -10.33 -1.42 -6.58
N VAL A 100 -9.34 -1.87 -5.80
CA VAL A 100 -8.59 -3.10 -6.07
C VAL A 100 -9.47 -4.34 -5.92
N LYS A 101 -10.36 -4.36 -4.91
CA LYS A 101 -11.32 -5.46 -4.68
C LYS A 101 -12.37 -5.60 -5.78
N ARG A 102 -12.85 -4.47 -6.34
CA ARG A 102 -13.90 -4.45 -7.38
C ARG A 102 -13.50 -5.12 -8.70
N ARG A 103 -12.19 -5.21 -8.99
CA ARG A 103 -11.67 -5.71 -10.28
C ARG A 103 -11.25 -7.19 -10.27
N ASN A 104 -11.71 -7.95 -9.28
CA ASN A 104 -11.37 -9.37 -9.10
C ASN A 104 -11.55 -10.26 -10.35
N LYS A 105 -12.55 -9.97 -11.20
CA LYS A 105 -12.82 -10.70 -12.45
C LYS A 105 -11.69 -10.63 -13.49
N PHE A 106 -10.85 -9.59 -13.43
CA PHE A 106 -9.77 -9.37 -14.40
C PHE A 106 -8.44 -10.03 -13.99
N TYR A 107 -8.34 -10.51 -12.74
CA TYR A 107 -7.11 -11.11 -12.22
C TYR A 107 -6.99 -12.58 -12.65
N ARG A 108 -6.17 -12.83 -13.69
CA ARG A 108 -5.95 -14.17 -14.28
C ARG A 108 -4.84 -14.97 -13.59
N SER A 109 -3.80 -14.32 -13.10
CA SER A 109 -2.69 -14.93 -12.34
C SER A 109 -2.15 -13.96 -11.29
N LEU A 110 -1.36 -14.47 -10.35
CA LEU A 110 -0.74 -13.63 -9.32
C LEU A 110 0.18 -12.56 -9.94
N ARG A 111 0.95 -12.95 -10.97
CA ARG A 111 1.86 -12.04 -11.68
C ARG A 111 1.11 -10.92 -12.39
N THR A 112 0.06 -11.27 -13.13
CA THR A 112 -0.73 -10.26 -13.86
C THR A 112 -1.49 -9.36 -12.90
N ALA A 113 -2.12 -9.93 -11.86
CA ALA A 113 -2.80 -9.16 -10.82
C ALA A 113 -1.85 -8.18 -10.12
N SER A 114 -0.66 -8.63 -9.71
CA SER A 114 0.34 -7.76 -9.08
C SER A 114 0.70 -6.58 -9.97
N THR A 115 0.94 -6.82 -11.26
CA THR A 115 1.30 -5.78 -12.22
C THR A 115 0.14 -4.81 -12.48
N THR A 116 -1.07 -5.31 -12.66
CA THR A 116 -2.28 -4.49 -12.83
C THR A 116 -2.54 -3.61 -11.62
N ILE A 117 -2.43 -4.16 -10.41
CA ILE A 117 -2.65 -3.39 -9.17
C ILE A 117 -1.59 -2.30 -9.05
N LYS A 118 -0.32 -2.59 -9.33
CA LYS A 118 0.74 -1.56 -9.36
C LYS A 118 0.41 -0.41 -10.32
N GLY A 119 -0.02 -0.72 -11.55
CA GLY A 119 -0.42 0.30 -12.52
C GLY A 119 -1.62 1.14 -12.05
N MET A 120 -2.63 0.50 -11.46
CA MET A 120 -3.78 1.20 -10.88
C MET A 120 -3.37 2.14 -9.75
N GLU A 121 -2.48 1.69 -8.86
CA GLU A 121 -1.98 2.49 -7.75
C GLU A 121 -1.14 3.68 -8.23
N ALA A 122 -0.32 3.50 -9.28
CA ALA A 122 0.43 4.59 -9.89
C ALA A 122 -0.49 5.67 -10.43
N ILE A 123 -1.47 5.32 -11.27
CA ILE A 123 -2.45 6.26 -11.83
C ILE A 123 -3.23 6.97 -10.71
N ARG A 124 -3.62 6.22 -9.67
CA ARG A 124 -4.35 6.78 -8.54
C ARG A 124 -3.49 7.70 -7.67
N GLY A 125 -2.20 7.41 -7.56
CA GLY A 125 -1.22 8.28 -6.92
C GLY A 125 -1.10 9.62 -7.64
N LEU A 126 -1.00 9.61 -8.97
CA LEU A 126 -1.02 10.82 -9.80
C LEU A 126 -2.30 11.61 -9.55
N TYR A 127 -3.46 10.95 -9.67
CA TYR A 127 -4.75 11.60 -9.42
C TYR A 127 -4.84 12.28 -8.04
N LYS A 128 -4.36 11.61 -6.98
CA LYS A 128 -4.37 12.16 -5.62
C LYS A 128 -3.44 13.36 -5.48
N LYS A 129 -2.28 13.36 -6.13
CA LYS A 129 -1.35 14.50 -6.13
C LYS A 129 -1.95 15.71 -6.85
N THR A 130 -2.41 15.54 -8.09
CA THR A 130 -3.06 16.60 -8.87
C THR A 130 -4.23 17.22 -8.11
N ARG A 131 -5.06 16.40 -7.45
CA ARG A 131 -6.19 16.87 -6.63
C ARG A 131 -5.77 17.72 -5.44
N LYS A 132 -4.60 17.48 -4.85
CA LYS A 132 -4.08 18.28 -3.73
C LYS A 132 -3.45 19.59 -4.19
N GLU A 133 -2.81 19.57 -5.35
CA GLU A 133 -2.16 20.76 -5.94
C GLU A 133 -3.18 21.76 -6.50
N GLY A 134 -4.45 21.37 -6.65
CA GLY A 134 -5.54 22.30 -6.94
C GLY A 134 -5.53 22.84 -8.38
N THR A 135 -5.09 22.03 -9.34
CA THR A 135 -4.98 22.44 -10.75
C THR A 135 -6.34 22.93 -11.30
N LEU A 136 -6.32 24.06 -12.03
CA LEU A 136 -7.50 24.64 -12.68
C LEU A 136 -8.13 23.70 -13.73
N PHE A 137 -7.32 22.81 -14.31
CA PHE A 137 -7.73 21.84 -15.32
C PHE A 137 -8.08 20.49 -14.69
N GLY A 138 -8.96 19.74 -15.37
CA GLY A 138 -9.32 18.37 -14.98
C GLY A 138 -8.14 17.41 -15.07
N PHE A 139 -8.20 16.30 -14.32
CA PHE A 139 -7.15 15.28 -14.33
C PHE A 139 -7.05 14.55 -15.67
N SER A 140 -5.85 14.53 -16.25
CA SER A 140 -5.53 13.76 -17.45
C SER A 140 -4.26 12.94 -17.24
N VAL A 141 -4.40 11.60 -17.19
CA VAL A 141 -3.27 10.67 -16.97
C VAL A 141 -2.14 10.91 -17.97
N CYS A 142 -2.47 11.11 -19.25
CA CYS A 142 -1.47 11.34 -20.28
C CYS A 142 -0.68 12.62 -20.04
N THR A 143 -1.35 13.69 -19.58
CA THR A 143 -0.71 14.97 -19.29
C THR A 143 0.24 14.83 -18.10
N GLU A 144 -0.22 14.21 -17.01
CA GLU A 144 0.60 13.97 -15.82
C GLU A 144 1.83 13.12 -16.12
N ILE A 145 1.67 12.09 -16.95
CA ILE A 145 2.80 11.25 -17.37
C ILE A 145 3.77 12.05 -18.25
N LYS A 146 3.29 12.85 -19.20
CA LYS A 146 4.16 13.71 -20.02
C LYS A 146 4.97 14.69 -19.16
N VAL A 147 4.33 15.35 -18.20
CA VAL A 147 4.98 16.27 -17.25
C VAL A 147 6.06 15.54 -16.45
N LEU A 148 5.76 14.36 -15.90
CA LEU A 148 6.75 13.55 -15.17
C LEU A 148 7.93 13.09 -16.03
N LEU A 149 7.71 12.87 -17.32
CA LEU A 149 8.75 12.47 -18.26
C LEU A 149 9.48 13.68 -18.89
N GLY A 150 9.12 14.91 -18.51
CA GLY A 150 9.70 16.13 -19.08
C GLY A 150 9.38 16.34 -20.56
N ILE A 151 8.31 15.72 -21.06
CA ILE A 151 7.87 15.87 -22.45
C ILE A 151 7.00 17.13 -22.54
N PRO A 152 7.38 18.14 -23.36
CA PRO A 152 6.56 19.33 -23.56
C PRO A 152 5.18 18.97 -24.12
N ALA A 153 4.17 19.74 -23.72
CA ALA A 153 2.76 19.48 -24.00
C ALA A 153 2.47 19.39 -25.51
#